data_AF-A0A6H9KFX5-F1
#
_entry.id   AF-A0A6H9KFX5-F1
#
_cell.length_a   1.000
_cell.length_b   1.000
_cell.length_c   1.000
_cell.angle_alpha   90.00
_cell.angle_beta   90.00
_cell.angle_gamma   90.00
#
_symmetry.space_group_name_H-M   'P 1'
#
loop_
_entity.id
_entity.type
_entity.pdbx_description
1 polymer ?
#
loop_
_entity_poly.entity_id
_entity_poly.type
_entity_poly.pdbx_seq_one_letter_code
_entity_poly.pdbx_strand_id
1 'polypeptide(L)' 'MIKDKIRSTNSVLPVCAFCKKIRDKNGRWRSVDRTKAKYAKMIISHGICEDCLEKHYPEYK' A
#
# COMPACT_ATOMS: atom_id res chain seq x y z
N MET A 1 34.36 2.54 -2.87
CA MET A 1 33.34 1.89 -2.00
C MET A 1 32.63 2.96 -1.19
N ILE A 2 31.58 3.59 -1.76
CA ILE A 2 30.79 4.61 -1.06
C ILE A 2 29.61 3.87 -0.44
N LYS A 3 29.60 3.76 0.91
CA LYS A 3 28.43 3.26 1.64
C LYS A 3 27.44 4.41 1.73
N ASP A 4 26.64 4.60 0.69
CA ASP A 4 25.46 5.44 0.75
C ASP A 4 24.52 4.87 1.82
N LYS A 5 24.53 5.53 2.97
CA LYS A 5 23.68 5.21 4.11
C LYS A 5 22.26 5.61 3.72
N ILE A 6 21.56 4.71 3.02
CA ILE A 6 20.14 4.87 2.71
C ILE A 6 19.42 5.00 4.06
N ARG A 7 19.12 6.24 4.43
CA ARG A 7 18.21 6.53 5.53
C ARG A 7 16.84 6.12 5.02
N SER A 8 16.43 4.88 5.29
CA SER A 8 15.13 4.34 4.89
C SER A 8 14.01 5.04 5.68
N THR A 9 13.77 6.32 5.38
CA THR A 9 12.62 7.10 5.86
C THR A 9 11.44 7.03 4.89
N ASN A 10 11.60 6.32 3.77
CA ASN A 10 10.57 6.13 2.76
C ASN A 10 9.80 4.83 3.05
N SER A 11 8.98 4.84 4.10
CA SER A 11 7.98 3.78 4.25
C SER A 11 6.98 3.92 3.11
N VAL A 12 7.10 3.07 2.10
CA VAL A 12 6.15 3.00 1.00
C VAL A 12 4.88 2.32 1.52
N LEU A 13 3.75 2.96 1.28
CA LEU A 13 2.44 2.49 1.70
C LEU A 13 1.67 1.97 0.47
N PRO A 14 1.59 0.64 0.29
CA PRO A 14 0.75 0.05 -0.75
C PRO A 14 -0.74 0.29 -0.48
N VAL A 15 -1.39 0.97 -1.43
CA VAL A 15 -2.82 1.30 -1.44
C VAL A 15 -3.48 0.65 -2.64
N CYS A 16 -4.68 0.09 -2.46
CA CYS A 16 -5.44 -0.50 -3.54
C CYS A 16 -5.97 0.61 -4.46
N ALA A 17 -5.70 0.51 -5.76
CA ALA A 17 -6.16 1.49 -6.74
C ALA A 17 -7.69 1.58 -6.85
N PHE A 18 -8.42 0.50 -6.50
CA PHE A 18 -9.87 0.42 -6.63
C PHE A 18 -10.60 0.81 -5.33
N CYS A 19 -10.30 0.15 -4.22
CA CYS A 19 -11.02 0.34 -2.95
C CYS A 19 -10.29 1.23 -1.93
N LYS A 20 -9.06 1.69 -2.25
CA LYS A 20 -8.22 2.53 -1.39
C LYS A 20 -7.86 1.91 -0.03
N LYS A 21 -8.06 0.60 0.15
CA LYS A 21 -7.52 -0.14 1.30
C LYS A 21 -5.99 -0.04 1.31
N ILE A 22 -5.39 0.01 2.49
CA ILE A 22 -3.93 -0.04 2.67
C ILE A 22 -3.53 -1.47 3.00
N ARG A 23 -2.39 -1.93 2.46
CA ARG A 23 -1.76 -3.17 2.89
C ARG A 23 -0.80 -2.90 4.06
N ASP A 24 -1.07 -3.56 5.18
CA ASP A 24 -0.24 -3.51 6.39
C ASP A 24 1.03 -4.36 6.21
N LYS A 25 2.00 -4.22 7.11
CA LYS A 25 3.25 -5.00 7.14
C LYS A 25 3.02 -6.51 7.20
N ASN A 26 1.87 -6.94 7.72
CA ASN A 26 1.44 -8.34 7.77
C ASN A 26 0.81 -8.82 6.45
N GLY A 27 0.89 -8.03 5.39
CA GLY A 27 0.34 -8.34 4.07
C GLY A 27 -1.19 -8.21 3.96
N ARG A 28 -1.88 -7.89 5.06
CA ARG A 28 -3.35 -7.76 5.12
C ARG A 28 -3.81 -6.41 4.63
N TRP A 29 -4.85 -6.40 3.80
CA TRP A 29 -5.53 -5.19 3.37
C TRP A 29 -6.54 -4.72 4.42
N ARG A 30 -6.44 -3.46 4.82
CA ARG A 30 -7.32 -2.82 5.81
C ARG A 30 -7.86 -1.51 5.27
N SER A 31 -9.10 -1.19 5.61
CA SER A 31 -9.68 0.11 5.33
C SER A 31 -8.86 1.19 6.02
N VAL A 32 -8.63 2.30 5.32
CA VAL A 32 -8.06 3.51 5.92
C VAL A 32 -9.03 4.05 6.96
N ASP A 33 -8.73 3.86 8.24
CA ASP A 33 -9.32 4.71 9.26
C ASP A 33 -8.93 6.17 8.97
N ARG A 34 -9.84 7.10 9.27
CA ARG A 34 -9.80 8.52 8.87
C ARG A 34 -8.54 9.31 9.28
N THR A 35 -7.57 8.68 9.94
CA THR A 35 -6.30 9.27 10.37
C THR A 35 -5.35 9.50 9.19
N LYS A 36 -5.71 10.40 8.27
CA LYS A 36 -4.89 10.85 7.14
C LYS A 36 -3.51 11.36 7.58
N ALA A 37 -3.41 11.88 8.80
CA ALA A 37 -2.17 12.41 9.38
C ALA A 37 -1.03 11.37 9.44
N LYS A 38 -1.34 10.08 9.66
CA LYS A 38 -0.32 9.02 9.78
C LYS A 38 0.34 8.69 8.43
N TYR A 39 -0.37 8.95 7.33
CA TYR A 39 0.07 8.61 5.97
C TYR A 39 0.56 9.82 5.17
N ALA A 40 0.39 11.04 5.68
CA ALA A 40 0.75 12.28 4.98
C ALA A 40 2.26 12.42 4.67
N LYS A 41 3.12 11.69 5.40
CA LYS A 41 4.57 11.66 5.17
C LYS A 41 5.06 10.39 4.46
N MET A 42 4.16 9.54 4.00
CA MET A 42 4.49 8.26 3.34
C MET A 42 4.38 8.37 1.83
N ILE A 43 5.24 7.62 1.13
CA ILE A 43 5.16 7.48 -0.33
C ILE A 43 4.08 6.43 -0.62
N ILE A 44 3.08 6.77 -1.42
CA ILE A 44 1.99 5.84 -1.76
C ILE A 44 2.40 5.05 -3.00
N SER A 45 2.28 3.72 -2.93
CA SER A 45 2.34 2.85 -4.12
C SER A 45 0.96 2.29 -4.40
N HIS A 46 0.65 2.05 -5.68
CA HIS A 46 -0.63 1.49 -6.09
C HIS A 46 -0.49 -0.02 -6.30
N GLY A 47 -1.35 -0.79 -5.63
CA GLY A 47 -1.53 -2.23 -5.83
C GLY A 47 -3.01 -2.57 -6.03
N ILE A 48 -3.31 -3.87 -6.08
CA ILE A 48 -4.68 -4.39 -6.17
C ILE A 48 -4.85 -5.39 -5.02
N CYS A 49 -5.92 -5.25 -4.23
CA CYS A 49 -6.25 -6.23 -3.19
C CYS A 49 -7.00 -7.43 -3.76
N GLU A 50 -6.96 -8.56 -3.08
CA GLU A 50 -7.61 -9.80 -3.51
C GLU A 50 -9.11 -9.59 -3.85
N ASP A 51 -9.85 -8.87 -3.00
CA ASP A 51 -11.26 -8.54 -3.27
C ASP A 51 -11.46 -7.79 -4.60
N CYS A 52 -10.54 -6.88 -4.95
CA CYS A 52 -10.64 -6.08 -6.16
C CYS A 52 -10.11 -6.84 -7.36
N LEU A 53 -9.13 -7.73 -7.17
CA LEU A 53 -8.68 -8.65 -8.21
C LEU A 53 -9.85 -9.56 -8.62
N GLU A 54 -10.53 -10.19 -7.66
CA GLU A 54 -11.69 -11.05 -7.93
C GLU A 54 -12.87 -10.28 -8.55
N LYS A 55 -13.09 -9.03 -8.14
CA LYS A 55 -14.21 -8.23 -8.64
C LYS A 55 -13.97 -7.66 -10.05
N HIS A 56 -12.76 -7.20 -10.33
CA HIS A 56 -12.44 -6.47 -11.56
C HIS A 56 -11.69 -7.31 -12.60
N TYR A 57 -11.01 -8.36 -12.16
CA TYR A 57 -10.21 -9.26 -12.98
C TYR A 57 -10.44 -10.73 -12.57
N PRO A 58 -11.69 -11.22 -12.57
CA PRO A 58 -12.00 -12.60 -12.18
C PRO A 58 -11.28 -13.65 -13.03
N GLU A 59 -10.87 -13.30 -14.25
CA GLU A 59 -10.16 -14.16 -15.20
C GLU A 59 -8.68 -14.40 -14.84
N TYR A 60 -8.10 -13.61 -13.93
CA TYR A 60 -6.71 -13.72 -13.49
C TYR A 60 -6.55 -14.28 -12.06
N LYS A 61 -7.64 -14.77 -11.46
CA LYS A 61 -7.63 -15.43 -10.14
C LYS A 61 -7.37 -16.93 -10.30
#